data_AF-A0A965ZZC8-F1
#
_entry.id   AF-A0A965ZZC8-F1
#
_cell.length_a   1.000
_cell.length_b   1.000
_cell.length_c   1.000
_cell.angle_alpha   90.00
_cell.angle_beta   90.00
_cell.angle_gamma   90.00
#
_symmetry.space_group_name_H-M   'P 1'
#
loop_
_entity.id
_entity.type
_entity.pdbx_description
1 polymer ?
#
loop_
_entity_poly.entity_id
_entity_poly.type
_entity_poly.pdbx_seq_one_letter_code
_entity_poly.pdbx_strand_id
1 'polypeptide(L)' 'MRTPKRVRMVTGFIATVSVIAFITGLAWSISTGFAGFWGGLPFWIISITVLGMLVYDYWDSCIREKTTARPDNPD' A
#
# COMPACT_ATOMS: atom_id res chain seq x y z
N MET A 1 24.31 -0.60 8.99
CA MET A 1 24.19 -0.43 7.52
C MET A 1 23.28 0.78 7.25
N ARG A 2 23.83 1.93 6.83
CA ARG A 2 23.01 3.12 6.48
C ARG A 2 22.37 2.89 5.12
N THR A 3 21.10 2.49 5.07
CA THR A 3 20.36 2.36 3.82
C THR A 3 20.19 3.75 3.19
N PRO A 4 20.63 3.96 1.94
CA PRO A 4 20.50 5.26 1.29
C PRO A 4 19.02 5.63 1.15
N LYS A 5 18.67 6.92 1.41
CA LYS A 5 17.29 7.42 1.29
C LYS A 5 16.63 7.05 -0.05
N ARG A 6 17.40 7.03 -1.14
CA ARG A 6 16.93 6.61 -2.47
C ARG A 6 16.42 5.16 -2.50
N VAL A 7 17.11 4.24 -1.83
CA VAL A 7 16.73 2.82 -1.82
C VAL A 7 15.39 2.64 -1.12
N ARG A 8 15.19 3.28 0.05
CA ARG A 8 13.89 3.25 0.75
C ARG A 8 12.75 3.78 -0.11
N MET A 9 12.98 4.86 -0.85
CA MET A 9 11.98 5.45 -1.73
C MET A 9 11.63 4.53 -2.90
N VAL A 10 12.64 3.94 -3.56
CA VAL A 10 12.44 3.00 -4.68
C VAL A 10 11.75 1.71 -4.21
N THR A 11 12.18 1.15 -3.07
CA THR A 11 11.54 -0.05 -2.52
C THR A 11 10.10 0.21 -2.07
N GLY A 12 9.84 1.37 -1.46
CA GLY A 12 8.49 1.78 -1.09
C GLY A 12 7.59 1.94 -2.32
N PHE A 13 8.10 2.59 -3.37
CA PHE A 13 7.35 2.79 -4.62
C PHE A 13 7.03 1.46 -5.32
N ILE A 14 8.01 0.56 -5.43
CA ILE A 14 7.83 -0.76 -6.05
C ILE A 14 6.81 -1.58 -5.24
N ALA A 15 6.88 -1.55 -3.91
CA ALA A 15 5.93 -2.24 -3.05
C ALA A 15 4.51 -1.68 -3.25
N THR A 16 4.33 -0.36 -3.23
CA THR A 16 3.04 0.30 -3.45
C THR A 16 2.44 -0.06 -4.81
N VAL A 17 3.21 0.06 -5.89
CA VAL A 17 2.73 -0.26 -7.25
C VAL A 17 2.37 -1.74 -7.38
N SER A 18 3.17 -2.64 -6.82
CA SER A 18 2.90 -4.09 -6.88
C SER A 18 1.62 -4.45 -6.14
N VAL A 19 1.37 -3.86 -4.96
CA VAL A 19 0.15 -4.09 -4.17
C VAL A 19 -1.08 -3.51 -4.87
N ILE A 20 -0.97 -2.31 -5.47
CA ILE A 20 -2.06 -1.71 -6.25
C ILE A 20 -2.47 -2.62 -7.42
N ALA A 21 -1.49 -3.08 -8.20
CA ALA A 21 -1.73 -3.95 -9.34
C ALA A 21 -2.36 -5.28 -8.91
N PHE A 22 -1.87 -5.86 -7.82
CA PHE A 22 -2.38 -7.10 -7.24
C PHE A 22 -3.83 -6.97 -6.76
N ILE A 23 -4.14 -5.98 -5.91
CA ILE A 23 -5.49 -5.77 -5.36
C ILE A 23 -6.49 -5.47 -6.48
N THR A 24 -6.10 -4.66 -7.47
CA THR A 24 -6.96 -4.35 -8.62
C THR A 24 -7.26 -5.61 -9.45
N GLY A 25 -6.25 -6.45 -9.70
CA GLY A 25 -6.42 -7.73 -10.38
C GLY A 25 -7.30 -8.71 -9.61
N LEU A 26 -7.12 -8.81 -8.28
CA LEU A 26 -7.98 -9.60 -7.41
C LEU A 26 -9.43 -9.09 -7.44
N ALA A 27 -9.64 -7.78 -7.35
CA ALA A 27 -10.96 -7.15 -7.38
C ALA A 27 -11.71 -7.48 -8.66
N TRP A 28 -11.01 -7.41 -9.78
CA TRP A 28 -11.59 -7.68 -11.08
C TRP A 28 -11.95 -9.17 -11.23
N SER A 29 -11.06 -10.07 -10.83
CA SER A 29 -11.32 -11.52 -10.88
C SER A 29 -12.45 -11.99 -9.96
N ILE A 30 -12.59 -11.40 -8.77
CA ILE A 30 -13.66 -11.74 -7.83
C ILE A 30 -15.00 -11.18 -8.34
N SER A 31 -15.02 -9.94 -8.84
CA SER A 31 -16.24 -9.27 -9.32
C SER A 31 -16.84 -9.95 -10.55
N THR A 32 -16.02 -10.51 -11.44
CA THR A 32 -16.48 -11.32 -12.58
C THR A 32 -16.91 -12.73 -12.17
N GLY A 33 -16.34 -13.29 -11.10
CA GLY A 33 -16.62 -14.65 -10.63
C GLY A 33 -17.85 -14.82 -9.71
N PHE A 34 -18.17 -13.84 -8.85
CA PHE A 34 -19.14 -14.00 -7.74
C PHE A 34 -20.58 -13.48 -8.00
N ALA A 35 -20.97 -13.27 -9.26
CA ALA A 35 -22.16 -12.55 -9.73
C ALA A 35 -21.85 -11.06 -10.02
N GLY A 36 -21.85 -10.75 -11.32
CA GLY A 36 -21.55 -9.42 -11.85
C GLY A 36 -22.23 -8.30 -11.05
N PHE A 37 -21.44 -7.28 -10.71
CA PHE A 37 -21.86 -6.02 -10.12
C PHE A 37 -22.28 -6.04 -8.63
N TRP A 38 -23.10 -6.98 -8.14
CA TRP A 38 -23.61 -6.93 -6.75
C TRP A 38 -22.76 -7.69 -5.72
N GLY A 39 -22.07 -8.76 -6.12
CA GLY A 39 -21.13 -9.50 -5.24
C GLY A 39 -19.77 -8.82 -5.13
N GLY A 40 -19.36 -8.08 -6.16
CA GLY A 40 -18.07 -7.37 -6.20
C GLY A 40 -18.04 -6.03 -5.44
N LEU A 41 -19.20 -5.42 -5.20
CA LEU A 41 -19.33 -4.11 -4.56
C LEU A 41 -18.70 -4.03 -3.16
N PRO A 42 -18.96 -4.96 -2.21
CA PRO A 42 -18.26 -4.96 -0.92
C PRO A 42 -16.74 -5.13 -1.05
N PHE A 43 -16.28 -5.91 -2.04
CA PHE A 43 -14.85 -6.10 -2.30
C PHE A 43 -14.18 -4.82 -2.82
N TRP A 44 -14.87 -4.06 -3.67
CA TRP A 44 -14.39 -2.78 -4.17
C TRP A 44 -14.26 -1.73 -3.06
N ILE A 45 -15.20 -1.68 -2.10
CA ILE A 45 -15.11 -0.78 -0.95
C ILE A 45 -13.85 -1.07 -0.12
N ILE A 46 -13.58 -2.35 0.16
CA ILE A 46 -12.38 -2.76 0.91
C ILE A 46 -11.13 -2.43 0.09
N SER A 47 -11.14 -2.72 -1.21
CA SER A 47 -10.01 -2.45 -2.11
C SER A 47 -9.63 -0.97 -2.15
N ILE A 48 -10.62 -0.07 -2.29
CA ILE A 48 -10.42 1.39 -2.26
C ILE A 48 -9.89 1.83 -0.89
N THR A 49 -10.42 1.27 0.20
CA THR A 49 -9.97 1.59 1.56
C THR A 49 -8.49 1.22 1.76
N VAL A 50 -8.09 0.02 1.33
CA VAL A 50 -6.71 -0.45 1.42
C VAL A 50 -5.79 0.34 0.49
N LEU A 51 -6.21 0.66 -0.74
CA LEU A 51 -5.43 1.54 -1.63
C LEU A 51 -5.22 2.93 -1.01
N GLY A 52 -6.26 3.51 -0.40
CA GLY A 52 -6.16 4.79 0.30
C GLY A 52 -5.16 4.74 1.45
N MET A 53 -5.21 3.66 2.25
CA MET A 53 -4.26 3.44 3.36
C MET A 53 -2.83 3.20 2.87
N LEU A 54 -2.65 2.50 1.75
CA LEU A 54 -1.35 2.25 1.13
C LEU A 54 -0.73 3.52 0.54
N VAL A 55 -1.54 4.36 -0.12
CA VAL A 55 -1.09 5.67 -0.61
C VAL A 55 -0.74 6.58 0.57
N TYR A 56 -1.53 6.53 1.65
CA TYR A 56 -1.23 7.26 2.88
C TYR A 56 0.08 6.79 3.52
N ASP A 57 0.32 5.48 3.59
CA ASP A 57 1.57 4.91 4.12
C ASP A 57 2.78 5.27 3.25
N TYR A 58 2.63 5.28 1.92
CA TYR A 58 3.65 5.74 0.99
C TYR A 58 3.95 7.23 1.16
N TRP A 59 2.91 8.06 1.31
CA TRP A 59 3.03 9.49 1.57
C TRP A 59 3.69 9.76 2.91
N ASP A 60 3.29 9.07 3.98
CA ASP A 60 3.90 9.20 5.30
C ASP A 60 5.38 8.77 5.22
N SER A 61 5.67 7.62 4.64
CA SER A 61 7.03 7.09 4.50
C SER A 61 7.98 7.95 3.64
N CYS A 62 7.48 8.65 2.61
CA CYS A 62 8.31 9.41 1.67
C CYS A 62 8.31 10.94 1.91
N ILE A 63 7.18 11.52 2.30
CA ILE A 63 6.99 12.98 2.43
C ILE A 63 6.97 13.38 3.90
N ARG A 64 6.31 12.57 4.73
CA ARG A 64 6.06 12.90 6.13
C ARG A 64 6.93 12.01 6.98
N GLU A 65 8.24 12.25 6.95
CA GLU A 65 9.17 11.67 7.91
C GLU A 65 8.82 12.11 9.33
N LYS A 66 7.70 11.65 9.89
CA LYS A 66 7.55 11.47 11.32
C LYS A 66 8.60 10.46 11.66
N THR A 67 9.75 10.97 12.08
CA THR A 67 10.44 10.57 13.28
C THR A 67 9.65 9.47 14.02
N THR A 68 9.76 8.23 13.54
CA THR A 68 9.71 7.08 14.43
C THR A 68 10.91 7.30 15.31
N ALA A 69 10.69 8.07 16.38
CA ALA A 69 11.52 8.05 17.55
C ALA A 69 11.65 6.58 17.90
N ARG A 70 12.82 6.01 17.61
CA ARG A 70 13.37 4.94 18.41
C ARG A 70 14.00 5.65 19.61
N PRO A 71 13.33 5.81 20.77
CA PRO A 71 14.07 5.85 22.01
C PRO A 71 14.54 4.42 22.27
N ASP A 72 15.70 4.08 21.73
CA ASP A 72 16.68 3.12 22.27
C ASP A 72 17.61 2.66 21.15
N ASN A 73 18.60 3.51 20.87
CA ASN A 73 19.87 3.06 20.32
C ASN A 73 20.93 3.50 21.32
N PRO A 74 21.29 2.65 22.29
CA PRO A 74 22.48 2.87 23.09
C PRO A 74 23.69 2.34 22.29
N ASP A 75 24.29 3.23 21.50
CA ASP A 75 25.73 3.19 21.22
C ASP A 75 26.41 4.44 21.78
#